data_AF-A0A291P586-F1
#
_entry.id   AF-A0A291P586-F1
#
_cell.length_a   1.000
_cell.length_b   1.000
_cell.length_c   1.000
_cell.angle_alpha   90.00
_cell.angle_beta   90.00
_cell.angle_gamma   90.00
#
_symmetry.space_group_name_H-M   'P 1'
#
loop_
_entity.id
_entity.type
_entity.pdbx_description
1 polymer ?
#
loop_
_entity_poly.entity_id
_entity_poly.type
_entity_poly.pdbx_seq_one_letter_code
_entity_poly.pdbx_strand_id
1 'polypeptide(L)'
;MLSFLRDFFGKVHAKSSSRDKAASCDADQRIEHWRAEVPARRLLKEATQLKKDKSYEAACRKLEEAFSAEGGDELMLKERMRLPMCLQLAGKSDEAWRIFNELNVTHVDVFSQAELANQMRIFLQKDKSYRQALLFEVWAICKELVRDKENVVQIYDNADMYASMEVDVSFGRKEPLGYTSKNNPIFDNALKMFEDRIMLTASPEGIEQRIASLVKKSNMSNSSAQIAKGVSSYLSSRKEYRLDEVRDLLETFD
;
A
#
# COMPACT_ATOMS: atom_id res chain seq x y z
N MET A 1 16.56 34.75 26.24
CA MET A 1 17.27 34.03 27.33
C MET A 1 18.36 33.15 26.69
N LEU A 2 19.29 33.83 26.03
CA LEU A 2 20.45 33.30 25.31
C LEU A 2 21.67 33.75 26.13
N SER A 3 22.29 32.85 26.90
CA SER A 3 23.71 32.94 27.37
C SER A 3 23.96 32.06 28.61
N PHE A 4 23.82 30.73 28.54
CA PHE A 4 24.24 29.91 29.70
C PHE A 4 24.87 28.55 29.43
N LEU A 5 25.21 28.19 28.18
CA LEU A 5 25.83 26.89 27.89
C LEU A 5 27.08 26.97 27.00
N ARG A 6 27.82 28.09 27.03
CA ARG A 6 29.09 28.22 26.29
C ARG A 6 30.34 27.96 27.15
N ASP A 7 30.21 27.87 28.47
CA ASP A 7 31.37 27.82 29.38
C ASP A 7 31.67 26.43 29.97
N PHE A 8 31.06 25.35 29.46
CA PHE A 8 31.29 24.00 30.00
C PHE A 8 32.26 23.12 29.18
N PHE A 9 32.74 23.58 28.02
CA PHE A 9 33.73 22.83 27.25
C PHE A 9 35.01 23.65 27.08
N GLY A 10 35.96 23.39 27.96
CA GLY A 10 37.33 23.89 27.89
C GLY A 10 38.01 23.52 26.57
N LYS A 11 38.88 24.42 26.12
CA LYS A 11 39.79 24.24 24.98
C LYS A 11 40.65 22.99 25.19
N VAL A 12 40.31 21.90 24.52
CA VAL A 12 41.22 20.78 24.32
C VAL A 12 41.92 20.98 22.98
N HIS A 13 43.21 21.31 23.03
CA HIS A 13 44.07 21.24 21.85
C HIS A 13 44.20 19.77 21.42
N ALA A 14 43.49 19.38 20.37
CA ALA A 14 43.63 18.07 19.76
C ALA A 14 44.96 18.00 18.99
N LYS A 15 45.95 17.30 19.56
CA LYS A 15 47.02 16.69 18.77
C LYS A 15 46.39 15.51 18.02
N SER A 16 46.06 15.70 16.75
CA SER A 16 45.57 14.64 15.88
C SER A 16 46.62 13.53 15.77
N SER A 17 46.31 12.35 16.28
CA SER A 17 47.17 11.18 16.07
C SER A 17 46.95 10.63 14.66
N SER A 18 47.96 9.98 14.07
CA SER A 18 47.84 9.34 12.76
C SER A 18 46.78 8.23 12.70
N ARG A 19 46.29 7.74 13.85
CA ARG A 19 45.15 6.79 13.94
C ARG A 19 43.80 7.45 13.69
N ASP A 20 43.63 8.72 14.02
CA ASP A 20 42.35 9.44 13.85
C ASP A 20 42.07 9.74 12.38
N LYS A 21 43.11 9.89 11.55
CA LYS A 21 42.97 10.06 10.10
C LYS A 21 42.62 8.77 9.36
N ALA A 22 43.06 7.62 9.86
CA ALA A 22 42.74 6.32 9.26
C ALA A 22 41.30 5.89 9.58
N ALA A 23 40.79 6.18 10.78
CA ALA A 23 39.41 5.88 11.17
C ALA A 23 38.37 6.81 10.50
N SER A 24 38.72 8.08 10.25
CA SER A 24 37.87 9.00 9.47
C SER A 24 37.75 8.56 8.02
N CYS A 25 38.84 8.09 7.39
CA CYS A 25 38.82 7.68 5.98
C CYS A 25 37.95 6.42 5.73
N ASP A 26 37.91 5.47 6.68
CA ASP A 26 37.08 4.26 6.59
C ASP A 26 35.60 4.53 6.93
N ALA A 27 35.32 5.48 7.83
CA ALA A 27 33.95 5.91 8.13
C ALA A 27 33.34 6.74 7.00
N ASP A 28 34.13 7.63 6.39
CA ASP A 28 33.70 8.46 5.27
C ASP A 28 33.44 7.63 4.00
N GLN A 29 34.26 6.60 3.74
CA GLN A 29 34.02 5.63 2.65
C GLN A 29 32.78 4.75 2.88
N ARG A 30 32.52 4.31 4.13
CA ARG A 30 31.29 3.59 4.46
C ARG A 30 30.06 4.49 4.27
N ILE A 31 30.12 5.75 4.67
CA ILE A 31 29.02 6.71 4.51
C ILE A 31 28.78 7.06 3.03
N GLU A 32 29.82 7.13 2.20
CA GLU A 32 29.68 7.33 0.75
C GLU A 32 29.05 6.12 0.04
N HIS A 33 29.36 4.89 0.47
CA HIS A 33 28.73 3.69 -0.07
C HIS A 33 27.22 3.64 0.21
N TRP A 34 26.77 4.14 1.37
CA TRP A 34 25.34 4.29 1.69
C TRP A 34 24.66 5.51 1.01
N ARG A 35 25.43 6.39 0.35
CA ARG A 35 24.93 7.60 -0.34
C ARG A 35 24.89 7.49 -1.86
N ALA A 36 25.48 6.46 -2.47
CA ALA A 36 25.34 6.24 -3.89
C ALA A 36 23.88 5.88 -4.20
N GLU A 37 23.13 6.82 -4.77
CA GLU A 37 21.76 6.55 -5.19
C GLU A 37 21.78 5.45 -6.25
N VAL A 38 21.18 4.31 -5.88
CA VAL A 38 21.10 3.12 -6.73
C VAL A 38 20.48 3.51 -8.09
N PRO A 39 21.04 3.06 -9.24
CA PRO A 39 20.66 3.56 -10.56
C PRO A 39 19.15 3.59 -10.83
N ALA A 40 18.41 2.55 -10.40
CA ALA A 40 16.95 2.50 -10.51
C ALA A 40 16.26 3.71 -9.85
N ARG A 41 16.69 4.13 -8.64
CA ARG A 41 16.08 5.26 -7.90
C ARG A 41 16.30 6.59 -8.62
N ARG A 42 17.50 6.79 -9.19
CA ARG A 42 17.79 7.96 -10.01
C ARG A 42 16.89 8.01 -11.24
N LEU A 43 16.76 6.90 -11.97
CA LEU A 43 15.89 6.80 -13.15
C LEU A 43 14.41 7.03 -12.80
N LEU A 44 13.94 6.59 -11.63
CA LEU A 44 12.60 6.91 -11.13
C LEU A 44 12.38 8.41 -10.91
N LYS A 45 13.39 9.16 -10.48
CA LYS A 45 13.32 10.63 -10.35
C LYS A 45 13.25 11.30 -11.72
N GLU A 46 14.09 10.88 -12.67
CA GLU A 46 14.06 11.36 -14.06
C GLU A 46 12.70 11.11 -14.72
N ALA A 47 12.15 9.89 -14.59
CA ALA A 47 10.82 9.57 -15.09
C ALA A 47 9.72 10.46 -14.47
N THR A 48 9.86 10.82 -13.19
CA THR A 48 8.93 11.76 -12.52
C THR A 48 8.98 13.14 -13.15
N GLN A 49 10.19 13.63 -13.44
CA GLN A 49 10.38 14.93 -14.06
C GLN A 49 9.81 14.95 -15.47
N LEU A 50 10.13 13.94 -16.30
CA LEU A 50 9.58 13.80 -17.65
C LEU A 50 8.05 13.74 -17.67
N LYS A 51 7.43 13.05 -16.70
CA LYS A 51 5.97 13.04 -16.54
C LYS A 51 5.42 14.43 -16.22
N LYS A 52 6.07 15.20 -15.34
CA LYS A 52 5.66 16.59 -15.03
C LYS A 52 5.74 17.49 -16.28
N ASP A 53 6.76 17.26 -17.10
CA ASP A 53 7.00 17.96 -18.37
C ASP A 53 6.11 17.43 -19.51
N LYS A 54 5.12 16.58 -19.20
CA LYS A 54 4.17 15.95 -20.14
C LYS A 54 4.84 15.13 -21.25
N SER A 55 6.12 14.77 -21.07
CA SER A 55 6.88 13.91 -21.97
C SER A 55 6.61 12.44 -21.63
N TYR A 56 5.36 12.01 -21.76
CA TYR A 56 4.88 10.73 -21.21
C TYR A 56 5.57 9.51 -21.85
N GLU A 57 5.82 9.52 -23.15
CA GLU A 57 6.57 8.45 -23.84
C GLU A 57 8.00 8.30 -23.31
N ALA A 58 8.69 9.43 -23.09
CA ALA A 58 10.03 9.42 -22.51
C ALA A 58 10.00 8.96 -21.04
N ALA A 59 8.98 9.37 -20.29
CA ALA A 59 8.78 8.92 -18.92
C ALA A 59 8.54 7.40 -18.85
N CYS A 60 7.77 6.82 -19.78
CA CYS A 60 7.54 5.37 -19.84
C CYS A 60 8.86 4.62 -20.08
N ARG A 61 9.64 5.03 -21.10
CA ARG A 61 10.96 4.43 -21.36
C ARG A 61 11.87 4.51 -20.14
N LYS A 62 11.87 5.64 -19.42
CA LYS A 62 12.68 5.79 -18.20
C LYS A 62 12.21 4.91 -17.05
N LEU A 63 10.92 4.61 -16.95
CA LEU A 63 10.42 3.64 -15.97
C LEU A 63 10.87 2.22 -16.32
N GLU A 64 10.82 1.83 -17.59
CA GLU A 64 11.30 0.52 -18.04
C GLU A 64 12.81 0.35 -17.83
N GLU A 65 13.58 1.40 -18.14
CA GLU A 65 15.02 1.47 -17.80
C GLU A 65 15.23 1.31 -16.29
N ALA A 66 14.45 2.01 -15.45
CA ALA A 66 14.56 1.89 -14.00
C ALA A 66 14.27 0.48 -13.49
N PHE A 67 13.31 -0.22 -14.10
CA PHE A 67 12.93 -1.58 -13.70
C PHE A 67 13.98 -2.62 -14.09
N SER A 68 14.80 -2.31 -15.10
CA SER A 68 15.86 -3.19 -15.62
C SER A 68 17.25 -2.83 -15.09
N ALA A 69 17.40 -1.69 -14.41
CA ALA A 69 18.66 -1.22 -13.85
C ALA A 69 19.01 -1.95 -12.55
N GLU A 70 20.25 -1.78 -12.09
CA GLU A 70 20.69 -2.18 -10.75
C GLU A 70 19.76 -1.57 -9.69
N GLY A 71 19.30 -2.41 -8.74
CA GLY A 71 18.28 -2.10 -7.73
C GLY A 71 16.84 -2.03 -8.25
N GLY A 72 16.60 -2.40 -9.51
CA GLY A 72 15.27 -2.44 -10.12
C GLY A 72 14.38 -3.55 -9.57
N ASP A 73 14.97 -4.63 -9.06
CA ASP A 73 14.34 -5.74 -8.36
C ASP A 73 13.80 -5.33 -6.98
N GLU A 74 14.51 -4.45 -6.27
CA GLU A 74 14.10 -3.89 -4.96
C GLU A 74 12.97 -2.85 -5.04
N LEU A 75 12.49 -2.52 -6.24
CA LEU A 75 11.41 -1.55 -6.41
C LEU A 75 10.08 -2.11 -5.90
N MET A 76 9.41 -1.30 -5.07
CA MET A 76 8.10 -1.65 -4.51
C MET A 76 7.03 -1.69 -5.59
N LEU A 77 5.96 -2.44 -5.35
CA LEU A 77 4.80 -2.54 -6.24
C LEU A 77 4.25 -1.16 -6.66
N LYS A 78 4.10 -0.22 -5.70
CA LYS A 78 3.66 1.16 -5.97
C LYS A 78 4.51 1.89 -7.01
N GLU A 79 5.80 1.53 -7.10
CA GLU A 79 6.73 2.11 -8.05
C GLU A 79 6.59 1.46 -9.41
N ARG A 80 6.37 0.15 -9.45
CA ARG A 80 6.05 -0.60 -10.67
C ARG A 80 4.73 -0.13 -11.30
N MET A 81 3.70 0.14 -10.49
CA MET A 81 2.41 0.68 -10.93
C MET A 81 2.50 2.08 -11.55
N ARG A 82 3.64 2.78 -11.46
CA ARG A 82 3.83 4.06 -12.14
C ARG A 82 3.82 3.92 -13.67
N LEU A 83 4.30 2.79 -14.20
CA LEU A 83 4.35 2.55 -15.64
C LEU A 83 2.95 2.50 -16.27
N PRO A 84 2.03 1.62 -15.85
CA PRO A 84 0.69 1.59 -16.45
C PRO A 84 -0.05 2.92 -16.27
N MET A 85 0.14 3.61 -15.14
CA MET A 85 -0.44 4.96 -14.96
C MET A 85 0.17 6.03 -15.87
N CYS A 86 1.43 5.87 -16.30
CA CYS A 86 2.07 6.79 -17.24
C CYS A 86 1.71 6.48 -18.69
N LEU A 87 1.59 5.20 -19.03
CA LEU A 87 1.09 4.72 -20.32
C LEU A 87 -0.34 5.21 -20.60
N GLN A 88 -1.19 5.24 -19.57
CA GLN A 88 -2.52 5.86 -19.65
C GLN A 88 -2.44 7.32 -20.15
N LEU A 89 -1.54 8.11 -19.57
CA LEU A 89 -1.35 9.52 -19.94
C LEU A 89 -0.76 9.67 -21.35
N ALA A 90 -0.01 8.69 -21.83
CA ALA A 90 0.49 8.60 -23.19
C ALA A 90 -0.58 8.12 -24.20
N GLY A 91 -1.81 7.81 -23.78
CA GLY A 91 -2.86 7.28 -24.64
C GLY A 91 -2.74 5.80 -24.97
N LYS A 92 -1.92 5.05 -24.20
CA LYS A 92 -1.65 3.62 -24.37
C LYS A 92 -2.40 2.78 -23.32
N SER A 93 -3.72 2.99 -23.18
CA SER A 93 -4.51 2.35 -22.12
C SER A 93 -4.55 0.82 -22.22
N ASP A 94 -4.58 0.24 -23.41
CA ASP A 94 -4.60 -1.23 -23.57
C ASP A 94 -3.30 -1.88 -23.08
N GLU A 95 -2.16 -1.26 -23.40
CA GLU A 95 -0.85 -1.69 -22.92
C GLU A 95 -0.73 -1.52 -21.40
N ALA A 96 -1.20 -0.40 -20.88
CA ALA A 96 -1.26 -0.17 -19.43
C ALA A 96 -2.10 -1.24 -18.71
N TRP A 97 -3.25 -1.60 -19.29
CA TRP A 97 -4.14 -2.62 -18.72
C TRP A 97 -3.50 -4.01 -18.73
N ARG A 98 -2.79 -4.36 -19.81
CA ARG A 98 -2.02 -5.61 -19.87
C ARG A 98 -1.00 -5.69 -18.72
N ILE A 99 -0.25 -4.62 -18.49
CA ILE A 99 0.74 -4.56 -17.40
C ILE A 99 0.06 -4.66 -16.03
N PHE A 100 -1.10 -4.03 -15.81
CA PHE A 100 -1.86 -4.23 -14.56
C PHE A 100 -2.24 -5.71 -14.35
N ASN A 101 -2.68 -6.40 -15.39
CA ASN A 101 -3.02 -7.82 -15.30
C ASN A 101 -1.78 -8.68 -14.99
N GLU A 102 -0.63 -8.38 -15.60
CA GLU A 102 0.64 -9.05 -15.29
C GLU A 102 1.07 -8.83 -13.84
N LEU A 103 0.97 -7.60 -13.33
CA LEU A 103 1.23 -7.28 -11.92
C LEU A 103 0.28 -8.03 -10.98
N ASN A 104 -0.99 -8.14 -11.36
CA ASN A 104 -2.02 -8.83 -10.59
C ASN A 104 -1.84 -10.35 -10.55
N VAL A 105 -1.22 -10.94 -11.57
CA VAL A 105 -0.86 -12.37 -11.58
C VAL A 105 0.42 -12.64 -10.80
N THR A 106 1.38 -11.71 -10.84
CA THR A 106 2.70 -11.88 -10.19
C THR A 106 2.69 -11.58 -8.70
N HIS A 107 1.87 -10.64 -8.24
CA HIS A 107 1.82 -10.21 -6.83
C HIS A 107 0.54 -10.71 -6.16
N VAL A 108 0.57 -11.96 -5.69
CA VAL A 108 -0.62 -12.67 -5.17
C VAL A 108 -0.88 -12.46 -3.68
N ASP A 109 0.02 -11.81 -2.95
CA ASP A 109 -0.16 -11.53 -1.52
C ASP A 109 -1.32 -10.55 -1.26
N VAL A 110 -1.91 -10.64 -0.08
CA VAL A 110 -3.13 -9.87 0.27
C VAL A 110 -2.92 -8.36 0.26
N PHE A 111 -1.70 -7.88 0.53
CA PHE A 111 -1.39 -6.45 0.56
C PHE A 111 -1.29 -5.89 -0.86
N SER A 112 -0.53 -6.57 -1.72
CA SER A 112 -0.38 -6.22 -3.12
C SER A 112 -1.71 -6.26 -3.88
N GLN A 113 -2.51 -7.30 -3.66
CA GLN A 113 -3.81 -7.47 -4.31
C GLN A 113 -4.79 -6.34 -3.95
N ALA A 114 -4.79 -5.88 -2.69
CA ALA A 114 -5.61 -4.74 -2.27
C ALA A 114 -5.14 -3.44 -2.92
N GLU A 115 -3.83 -3.20 -2.99
CA GLU A 115 -3.28 -2.01 -3.62
C GLU A 115 -3.55 -1.97 -5.14
N LEU A 116 -3.35 -3.11 -5.82
CA LEU A 116 -3.59 -3.26 -7.25
C LEU A 116 -5.07 -3.06 -7.61
N ALA A 117 -6.00 -3.72 -6.90
CA ALA A 117 -7.43 -3.55 -7.16
C ALA A 117 -7.86 -2.08 -7.06
N ASN A 118 -7.40 -1.40 -6.01
CA ASN A 118 -7.64 0.02 -5.78
C ASN A 118 -7.03 0.91 -6.90
N GLN A 119 -5.85 0.56 -7.40
CA GLN A 119 -5.19 1.30 -8.47
C GLN A 119 -5.85 1.08 -9.85
N MET A 120 -6.26 -0.16 -10.15
CA MET A 120 -7.03 -0.51 -11.35
C MET A 120 -8.38 0.23 -11.40
N ARG A 121 -9.06 0.37 -10.24
CA ARG A 121 -10.25 1.22 -10.09
C ARG A 121 -9.98 2.69 -10.45
N ILE A 122 -8.86 3.26 -9.99
CA ILE A 122 -8.46 4.65 -10.32
C ILE A 122 -8.18 4.80 -11.81
N PHE A 123 -7.47 3.83 -12.39
CA PHE A 123 -7.17 3.80 -13.82
C PHE A 123 -8.47 3.88 -14.64
N LEU A 124 -9.43 2.99 -14.38
CA LEU A 124 -10.71 2.95 -15.09
C LEU A 124 -11.55 4.22 -14.89
N GLN A 125 -11.52 4.80 -13.69
CA GLN A 125 -12.22 6.06 -13.42
C GLN A 125 -11.65 7.23 -14.23
N LYS A 126 -10.32 7.28 -14.44
CA LYS A 126 -9.67 8.30 -15.27
C LYS A 126 -10.01 8.15 -16.75
N ASP A 127 -10.19 6.93 -17.22
CA ASP A 127 -10.66 6.61 -18.59
C ASP A 127 -12.18 6.77 -18.75
N LYS A 128 -12.89 7.19 -17.70
CA LYS A 128 -14.35 7.35 -17.66
C LYS A 128 -15.13 6.04 -17.92
N SER A 129 -14.47 4.89 -17.76
CA SER A 129 -15.09 3.56 -17.78
C SER A 129 -15.76 3.28 -16.44
N TYR A 130 -16.80 4.06 -16.11
CA TYR A 130 -17.34 4.10 -14.74
C TYR A 130 -18.00 2.79 -14.29
N ARG A 131 -18.57 2.00 -15.20
CA ARG A 131 -19.16 0.70 -14.86
C ARG A 131 -18.08 -0.32 -14.48
N GLN A 132 -16.99 -0.36 -15.24
CA GLN A 132 -15.81 -1.16 -14.88
C GLN A 132 -15.13 -0.63 -13.62
N ALA A 133 -15.05 0.70 -13.44
CA ALA A 133 -14.53 1.28 -12.21
C ALA A 133 -15.37 0.91 -10.98
N LEU A 134 -16.70 0.84 -11.11
CA LEU A 134 -17.60 0.36 -10.05
C LEU A 134 -17.33 -1.12 -9.72
N LEU A 135 -17.18 -1.98 -10.72
CA LEU A 135 -16.75 -3.37 -10.52
C LEU A 135 -15.44 -3.44 -9.71
N PHE A 136 -14.43 -2.67 -10.11
CA PHE A 136 -13.15 -2.65 -9.41
C PHE A 136 -13.19 -1.95 -8.05
N GLU A 137 -14.15 -1.06 -7.78
CA GLU A 137 -14.39 -0.50 -6.44
C GLU A 137 -14.89 -1.60 -5.49
N VAL A 138 -15.88 -2.38 -5.92
CA VAL A 138 -16.37 -3.51 -5.12
C VAL A 138 -15.29 -4.59 -4.97
N TRP A 139 -14.48 -4.82 -6.00
CA TRP A 139 -13.34 -5.72 -5.90
C TRP A 139 -12.27 -5.23 -4.92
N ALA A 140 -11.97 -3.93 -4.92
CA ALA A 140 -11.06 -3.33 -3.94
C ALA A 140 -11.59 -3.50 -2.52
N ILE A 141 -12.88 -3.28 -2.28
CA ILE A 141 -13.55 -3.57 -1.00
C ILE A 141 -13.32 -5.03 -0.57
N CYS A 142 -13.52 -5.99 -1.48
CA CYS A 142 -13.28 -7.41 -1.19
C CYS A 142 -11.82 -7.67 -0.76
N LYS A 143 -10.85 -7.10 -1.47
CA LYS A 143 -9.42 -7.32 -1.20
C LYS A 143 -8.93 -6.62 0.07
N GLU A 144 -9.40 -5.41 0.33
CA GLU A 144 -9.13 -4.70 1.57
C GLU A 144 -9.68 -5.47 2.77
N LEU A 145 -10.87 -6.06 2.65
CA LEU A 145 -11.48 -6.88 3.70
C LEU A 145 -10.67 -8.16 3.98
N VAL A 146 -10.17 -8.83 2.94
CA VAL A 146 -9.28 -9.99 3.10
C VAL A 146 -7.98 -9.58 3.80
N ARG A 147 -7.33 -8.50 3.36
CA ARG A 147 -6.12 -7.97 3.98
C ARG A 147 -6.33 -7.65 5.46
N ASP A 148 -7.41 -6.95 5.80
CA ASP A 148 -7.66 -6.53 7.18
C ASP A 148 -8.01 -7.73 8.08
N LYS A 149 -8.75 -8.73 7.57
CA LYS A 149 -8.98 -10.00 8.27
C LYS A 149 -7.67 -10.76 8.54
N GLU A 150 -6.79 -10.84 7.54
CA GLU A 150 -5.48 -11.49 7.68
C GLU A 150 -4.60 -10.77 8.72
N ASN A 151 -4.61 -9.43 8.74
CA ASN A 151 -3.90 -8.68 9.76
C ASN A 151 -4.43 -8.98 11.17
N VAL A 152 -5.74 -9.14 11.36
CA VAL A 152 -6.30 -9.57 12.65
C VAL A 152 -5.79 -10.95 13.02
N VAL A 153 -5.84 -11.93 12.11
CA VAL A 153 -5.32 -13.28 12.36
C VAL A 153 -3.84 -13.23 12.78
N GLN A 154 -3.01 -12.49 12.04
CA GLN A 154 -1.59 -12.34 12.33
C GLN A 154 -1.33 -11.71 13.70
N ILE A 155 -2.16 -10.76 14.16
CA ILE A 155 -2.05 -10.19 15.50
C ILE A 155 -2.28 -11.26 16.57
N TYR A 156 -3.27 -12.13 16.39
CA TYR A 156 -3.55 -13.23 17.32
C TYR A 156 -2.39 -14.24 17.33
N ASP A 157 -1.89 -14.62 16.15
CA ASP A 157 -0.77 -15.56 16.02
C ASP A 157 0.52 -14.99 16.62
N ASN A 158 0.79 -13.70 16.41
CA ASN A 158 1.92 -13.01 17.03
C ASN A 158 1.82 -12.98 18.55
N ALA A 159 0.64 -12.72 19.11
CA ALA A 159 0.44 -12.72 20.55
C ALA A 159 0.73 -14.11 21.17
N ASP A 160 0.26 -15.17 20.52
CA ASP A 160 0.58 -16.55 20.92
C ASP A 160 2.07 -16.86 20.80
N MET A 161 2.72 -16.42 19.71
CA MET A 161 4.15 -16.60 19.49
C MET A 161 4.97 -15.89 20.57
N TYR A 162 4.70 -14.60 20.84
CA TYR A 162 5.43 -13.84 21.86
C TYR A 162 5.26 -14.41 23.26
N ALA A 163 4.05 -14.88 23.60
CA ALA A 163 3.81 -15.58 24.85
C ALA A 163 4.66 -16.86 24.96
N SER A 164 4.78 -17.64 23.87
CA SER A 164 5.62 -18.85 23.85
C SER A 164 7.12 -18.58 23.96
N MET A 165 7.56 -17.37 23.57
CA MET A 165 8.95 -16.93 23.64
C MET A 165 9.25 -16.13 24.92
N GLU A 166 8.27 -16.00 25.83
CA GLU A 166 8.38 -15.19 27.06
C GLU A 166 8.77 -13.73 26.80
N VAL A 167 8.37 -13.17 25.66
CA VAL A 167 8.65 -11.78 25.27
C VAL A 167 7.55 -10.86 25.77
N ASP A 168 7.89 -9.87 26.60
CA ASP A 168 6.96 -8.82 27.02
C ASP A 168 6.76 -7.78 25.90
N VAL A 169 5.57 -7.82 25.29
CA VAL A 169 5.13 -6.88 24.25
C VAL A 169 4.06 -5.91 24.75
N SER A 170 3.95 -5.71 26.07
CA SER A 170 3.00 -4.77 26.66
C SER A 170 3.33 -3.30 26.34
N PHE A 171 4.60 -3.00 26.04
CA PHE A 171 5.11 -1.64 25.83
C PHE A 171 4.64 -0.64 26.92
N GLY A 172 4.55 -1.11 28.17
CA GLY A 172 4.12 -0.30 29.32
C GLY A 172 2.60 -0.22 29.53
N ARG A 173 1.79 -0.95 28.76
CA ARG A 173 0.35 -1.09 29.02
C ARG A 173 0.06 -2.08 30.13
N LYS A 174 -0.90 -1.71 30.98
CA LYS A 174 -1.40 -2.58 32.04
C LYS A 174 -2.56 -3.47 31.60
N GLU A 175 -3.40 -2.97 30.71
CA GLU A 175 -4.61 -3.67 30.27
C GLU A 175 -4.46 -4.13 28.81
N PRO A 176 -4.72 -5.41 28.53
CA PRO A 176 -4.74 -5.92 27.17
C PRO A 176 -6.00 -5.46 26.42
N LEU A 177 -5.87 -5.34 25.10
CA LEU A 177 -6.94 -4.98 24.18
C LEU A 177 -7.85 -6.17 23.83
N GLY A 178 -7.38 -7.38 24.07
CA GLY A 178 -8.09 -8.62 23.82
C GLY A 178 -7.27 -9.81 24.30
N TYR A 179 -7.83 -11.00 24.13
CA TYR A 179 -7.16 -12.25 24.46
C TYR A 179 -7.31 -13.24 23.31
N THR A 180 -6.27 -14.03 23.07
CA THR A 180 -6.34 -15.14 22.12
C THR A 180 -7.16 -16.30 22.70
N SER A 181 -7.44 -17.31 21.88
CA SER A 181 -8.12 -18.54 22.33
C SER A 181 -7.33 -19.33 23.37
N LYS A 182 -6.01 -19.10 23.46
CA LYS A 182 -5.13 -19.65 24.49
C LYS A 182 -5.03 -18.75 25.73
N ASN A 183 -5.87 -17.73 25.82
CA ASN A 183 -5.89 -16.74 26.90
C ASN A 183 -4.59 -15.90 26.99
N ASN A 184 -3.87 -15.73 25.89
CA ASN A 184 -2.71 -14.85 25.83
C ASN A 184 -3.15 -13.39 25.61
N PRO A 185 -2.58 -12.41 26.32
CA PRO A 185 -2.98 -11.01 26.20
C PRO A 185 -2.50 -10.39 24.88
N ILE A 186 -3.36 -9.60 24.24
CA ILE A 186 -3.04 -8.83 23.03
C ILE A 186 -2.87 -7.36 23.40
N PHE A 187 -1.71 -6.78 23.11
CA PHE A 187 -1.42 -5.36 23.36
C PHE A 187 -1.30 -4.51 22.09
N ASP A 188 -1.39 -5.13 20.90
CA ASP A 188 -1.24 -4.46 19.62
C ASP A 188 -2.42 -3.52 19.33
N ASN A 189 -2.12 -2.22 19.25
CA ASN A 189 -3.09 -1.16 18.94
C ASN A 189 -3.77 -1.29 17.58
N ALA A 190 -3.12 -1.98 16.65
CA ALA A 190 -3.67 -2.19 15.33
C ALA A 190 -4.90 -3.10 15.34
N LEU A 191 -5.11 -3.92 16.39
CA LEU A 191 -6.26 -4.83 16.48
C LEU A 191 -7.59 -4.07 16.31
N LYS A 192 -7.85 -3.10 17.19
CA LYS A 192 -9.08 -2.30 17.15
C LYS A 192 -9.22 -1.55 15.82
N MET A 193 -8.12 -1.02 15.30
CA MET A 193 -8.12 -0.33 14.02
C MET A 193 -8.57 -1.23 12.87
N PHE A 194 -8.10 -2.49 12.82
CA PHE A 194 -8.51 -3.44 11.79
C PHE A 194 -9.94 -3.92 12.00
N GLU A 195 -10.36 -4.21 13.22
CA GLU A 195 -11.75 -4.59 13.54
C GLU A 195 -12.76 -3.50 13.13
N ASP A 196 -12.48 -2.24 13.48
CA ASP A 196 -13.32 -1.10 13.12
C ASP A 196 -13.39 -0.92 11.59
N ARG A 197 -12.27 -1.12 10.88
CA ARG A 197 -12.23 -1.08 9.41
C ARG A 197 -13.01 -2.22 8.77
N ILE A 198 -12.91 -3.44 9.30
CA ILE A 198 -13.66 -4.61 8.82
C ILE A 198 -15.16 -4.34 8.94
N MET A 199 -15.61 -3.87 10.11
CA MET A 199 -17.01 -3.56 10.36
C MET A 199 -17.53 -2.49 9.39
N LEU A 200 -16.81 -1.38 9.24
CA LEU A 200 -17.21 -0.30 8.35
C LEU A 200 -17.19 -0.73 6.87
N THR A 201 -16.13 -1.42 6.45
CA THR A 201 -15.93 -1.84 5.04
C THR A 201 -16.98 -2.86 4.59
N ALA A 202 -17.48 -3.68 5.51
CA ALA A 202 -18.52 -4.66 5.23
C ALA A 202 -19.95 -4.11 5.42
N SER A 203 -20.13 -2.94 6.03
CA SER A 203 -21.46 -2.39 6.30
C SER A 203 -22.09 -1.76 5.05
N PRO A 204 -23.43 -1.79 4.90
CA PRO A 204 -24.11 -1.12 3.81
C PRO A 204 -23.74 0.37 3.72
N GLU A 205 -23.64 1.07 4.86
CA GLU A 205 -23.32 2.49 4.90
C GLU A 205 -21.90 2.78 4.41
N GLY A 206 -20.91 2.00 4.85
CA GLY A 206 -19.52 2.18 4.42
C GLY A 206 -19.33 1.85 2.94
N ILE A 207 -20.02 0.82 2.44
CA ILE A 207 -20.01 0.49 1.01
C ILE A 207 -20.68 1.60 0.20
N GLU A 208 -21.87 2.05 0.61
CA GLU A 208 -22.60 3.11 -0.10
C GLU A 208 -21.77 4.38 -0.25
N GLN A 209 -21.10 4.82 0.83
CA GLN A 209 -20.23 6.00 0.82
C GLN A 209 -19.15 5.91 -0.26
N ARG A 210 -18.61 4.71 -0.51
CA ARG A 210 -17.57 4.47 -1.53
C ARG A 210 -18.13 4.41 -2.94
N ILE A 211 -19.25 3.73 -3.14
CA ILE A 211 -19.76 3.44 -4.49
C ILE A 211 -20.67 4.54 -5.05
N ALA A 212 -21.27 5.39 -4.22
CA ALA A 212 -22.33 6.33 -4.64
C ALA A 212 -21.95 7.21 -5.84
N SER A 213 -20.72 7.74 -5.86
CA SER A 213 -20.26 8.57 -6.99
C SER A 213 -20.14 7.78 -8.29
N LEU A 214 -19.69 6.52 -8.22
CA LEU A 214 -19.53 5.66 -9.37
C LEU A 214 -20.87 5.16 -9.89
N VAL A 215 -21.78 4.73 -9.00
CA VAL A 215 -23.15 4.33 -9.33
C VAL A 215 -23.88 5.43 -10.11
N LYS A 216 -23.77 6.69 -9.63
CA LYS A 216 -24.34 7.85 -10.33
C LYS A 216 -23.73 8.05 -11.72
N LYS A 217 -22.42 7.86 -11.86
CA LYS A 217 -21.70 8.09 -13.14
C LYS A 217 -21.84 6.93 -14.12
N SER A 218 -22.11 5.72 -13.65
CA SER A 218 -22.35 4.54 -14.48
C SER A 218 -23.79 4.39 -14.93
N ASN A 219 -24.70 5.27 -14.48
CA ASN A 219 -26.14 5.24 -14.80
C ASN A 219 -26.80 3.89 -14.44
N MET A 220 -26.46 3.31 -13.27
CA MET A 220 -27.14 2.10 -12.79
C MET A 220 -28.64 2.36 -12.60
N SER A 221 -29.47 1.34 -12.87
CA SER A 221 -30.91 1.38 -12.62
C SER A 221 -31.24 1.49 -11.13
N ASN A 222 -30.49 0.75 -10.30
CA ASN A 222 -30.73 0.69 -8.87
C ASN A 222 -29.95 1.77 -8.10
N SER A 223 -30.46 2.13 -6.92
CA SER A 223 -29.79 3.12 -6.06
C SER A 223 -28.51 2.57 -5.42
N SER A 224 -27.60 3.47 -5.04
CA SER A 224 -26.37 3.12 -4.32
C SER A 224 -26.66 2.33 -3.04
N ALA A 225 -27.72 2.69 -2.30
CA ALA A 225 -28.14 1.98 -1.09
C ALA A 225 -28.54 0.53 -1.37
N GLN A 226 -29.27 0.27 -2.47
CA GLN A 226 -29.68 -1.09 -2.85
C GLN A 226 -28.46 -1.95 -3.23
N ILE A 227 -27.56 -1.40 -4.06
CA ILE A 227 -26.32 -2.08 -4.45
C ILE A 227 -25.46 -2.36 -3.21
N ALA A 228 -25.30 -1.38 -2.32
CA ALA A 228 -24.50 -1.50 -1.12
C ALA A 228 -25.02 -2.60 -0.17
N LYS A 229 -26.35 -2.72 -0.01
CA LYS A 229 -26.96 -3.81 0.76
C LYS A 229 -26.68 -5.18 0.13
N GLY A 230 -26.74 -5.27 -1.20
CA GLY A 230 -26.40 -6.48 -1.95
C GLY A 230 -24.95 -6.90 -1.75
N VAL A 231 -24.03 -5.95 -1.90
CA VAL A 231 -22.60 -6.17 -1.68
C VAL A 231 -22.33 -6.56 -0.22
N SER A 232 -22.91 -5.87 0.76
CA SER A 232 -22.75 -6.22 2.19
C SER A 232 -23.22 -7.65 2.48
N SER A 233 -24.35 -8.05 1.88
CA SER A 233 -24.89 -9.42 2.00
C SER A 233 -23.93 -10.44 1.38
N TYR A 234 -23.40 -10.15 0.19
CA TYR A 234 -22.40 -10.98 -0.47
C TYR A 234 -21.13 -11.14 0.39
N LEU A 235 -20.58 -10.04 0.90
CA LEU A 235 -19.37 -10.03 1.75
C LEU A 235 -19.53 -10.86 3.02
N SER A 236 -20.74 -10.88 3.59
CA SER A 236 -21.08 -11.64 4.79
C SER A 236 -21.30 -13.14 4.51
N SER A 237 -21.70 -13.49 3.29
CA SER A 237 -22.01 -14.87 2.88
C SER A 237 -20.80 -15.69 2.42
N ARG A 238 -19.66 -15.03 2.16
CA ARG A 238 -18.46 -15.66 1.59
C ARG A 238 -17.24 -15.47 2.48
N LYS A 239 -16.36 -16.47 2.48
CA LYS A 239 -15.01 -16.38 3.07
C LYS A 239 -13.97 -15.93 2.06
N GLU A 240 -14.17 -16.31 0.80
CA GLU A 240 -13.29 -15.98 -0.33
C GLU A 240 -14.12 -15.28 -1.40
N TYR A 241 -13.52 -14.28 -2.06
CA TYR A 241 -14.20 -13.44 -3.03
C TYR A 241 -13.59 -13.65 -4.42
N ARG A 242 -14.43 -13.75 -5.44
CA ARG A 242 -14.02 -13.91 -6.83
C ARG A 242 -14.52 -12.74 -7.67
N LEU A 243 -13.70 -12.26 -8.61
CA LEU A 243 -14.02 -11.07 -9.41
C LEU A 243 -15.21 -11.30 -10.35
N ASP A 244 -15.35 -12.51 -10.90
CA ASP A 244 -16.51 -12.90 -11.71
C ASP A 244 -17.79 -12.88 -10.88
N GLU A 245 -17.78 -13.37 -9.64
CA GLU A 245 -18.95 -13.29 -8.75
C GLU A 245 -19.34 -11.84 -8.43
N VAL A 246 -18.36 -10.93 -8.28
CA VAL A 246 -18.64 -9.50 -8.07
C VAL A 246 -19.28 -8.88 -9.32
N ARG A 247 -18.79 -9.23 -10.51
CA ARG A 247 -19.39 -8.80 -11.77
C ARG A 247 -20.84 -9.29 -11.86
N ASP A 248 -21.05 -10.58 -11.67
CA ASP A 248 -22.37 -11.21 -11.79
C ASP A 248 -23.34 -10.62 -10.75
N LEU A 249 -22.87 -10.31 -9.54
CA LEU A 249 -23.64 -9.59 -8.52
C LEU A 249 -24.08 -8.20 -9.01
N LEU A 250 -23.16 -7.41 -9.59
CA LEU A 250 -23.48 -6.06 -10.07
C LEU A 250 -24.46 -6.08 -11.23
N GLU A 251 -24.40 -7.09 -12.09
CA GLU A 251 -25.34 -7.29 -13.19
C GLU A 251 -26.78 -7.53 -12.72
N THR A 252 -27.00 -7.97 -11.46
CA THR A 252 -28.36 -8.09 -10.89
C THR A 252 -29.02 -6.75 -10.55
N PHE A 253 -28.26 -5.65 -10.59
CA PHE A 253 -28.71 -4.30 -10.22
C PHE A 253 -28.84 -3.35 -11.42
N ASP A 254 -28.59 -3.84 -12.63
CA ASP A 254 -28.77 -3.12 -13.90
C ASP A 254 -30.12 -3.49 -14.54
#